data_AF-A0A914YFT2-F1
#
_entry.id   AF-A0A914YFT2-F1
#
_cell.length_a   1.000
_cell.length_b   1.000
_cell.length_c   1.000
_cell.angle_alpha   90.00
_cell.angle_beta   90.00
_cell.angle_gamma   90.00
#
_symmetry.space_group_name_H-M   'P 1'
#
loop_
_entity.id
_entity.type
_entity.pdbx_description
1 polymer ?
#
loop_
_entity_poly.entity_id
_entity_poly.type
_entity_poly.pdbx_seq_one_letter_code
_entity_poly.pdbx_strand_id
1 'polypeptide(L)'
;MGFYENTPINLFNDLCFDLMSRRRFFNLKRYSIHVVDKLFNSSTTDLCQLPQKSVDHPLFEQLIGIKSEVFQHICQDDRLFHYLLYSLGTHCMKSKIQCDVLYSSLYLWYFNSVLSYLLPDNDSALICLKKFDWFSAINKLSTLKSALRLIKRQVIAANYSPNLFARTDGFQSPYPRVFDFSKFMIECLSDRNAIPYEGQVVTLKHMVLYYMNFLLASTNDADFNCFKEKLRGFNWVTTRVKPILVRWLQNRALDDLYMELVDFWACLVAPDDRLKTREQFTKFFQMFSKEFGDIFYIIMDRCLNADLRIPSHVKFLSFIVDHVFSPVMILWYQKMGFAVDDKMTQIQNKIFKYQVELDVKEMQKVVSIF
;
A
#
# COMPACT_ATOMS: atom_id res chain seq x y z
N MET A 1 22.05 33.85 24.40
CA MET A 1 22.23 33.23 23.06
C MET A 1 21.78 31.80 23.17
N GLY A 2 20.53 31.53 22.81
CA GLY A 2 19.96 30.19 22.89
C GLY A 2 20.55 29.32 21.79
N PHE A 3 21.03 28.13 22.16
CA PHE A 3 21.32 27.07 21.22
C PHE A 3 20.01 26.73 20.51
N TYR A 4 19.89 27.07 19.23
CA TYR A 4 18.87 26.50 18.37
C TYR A 4 19.18 24.99 18.31
N GLU A 5 18.41 24.20 19.05
CA GLU A 5 18.34 22.77 18.80
C GLU A 5 17.92 22.60 17.34
N ASN A 6 18.84 22.15 16.50
CA ASN A 6 18.57 21.79 15.12
C ASN A 6 17.61 20.60 15.12
N THR A 7 16.31 20.89 15.14
CA THR A 7 15.27 19.87 15.04
C THR A 7 15.46 19.11 13.71
N PRO A 8 15.12 17.81 13.66
CA PRO A 8 15.24 16.98 12.45
C PRO A 8 14.61 17.61 11.20
N ILE A 9 13.57 18.43 11.39
CA ILE A 9 12.88 19.19 10.35
C ILE A 9 13.79 20.27 9.74
N ASN A 10 14.50 21.04 10.56
CA ASN A 10 15.40 22.09 10.08
C ASN A 10 16.53 21.49 9.25
N LEU A 11 17.12 20.39 9.73
CA LEU A 11 18.15 19.63 9.01
C LEU A 11 17.63 19.09 7.67
N PHE A 12 16.35 18.67 7.62
CA PHE A 12 15.75 18.20 6.38
C PHE A 12 15.50 19.33 5.39
N ASN A 13 15.00 20.49 5.83
CA ASN A 13 14.81 21.65 4.97
C ASN A 13 16.16 22.16 4.43
N ASP A 14 17.21 22.16 5.26
CA ASP A 14 18.58 22.48 4.84
C ASP A 14 19.10 21.50 3.79
N LEU A 15 18.83 20.20 3.96
CA LEU A 15 19.14 19.18 2.95
C LEU A 15 18.41 19.48 1.63
N CYS A 16 17.13 19.81 1.68
CA CYS A 16 16.37 20.14 0.47
C CYS A 16 16.95 21.38 -0.23
N PHE A 17 17.30 22.42 0.52
CA PHE A 17 17.93 23.61 -0.02
C PHE A 17 19.30 23.31 -0.65
N ASP A 18 20.15 22.53 0.04
CA ASP A 18 21.46 22.11 -0.48
C ASP A 18 21.32 21.33 -1.79
N LEU A 19 20.39 20.37 -1.84
CA LEU A 19 20.10 19.61 -3.06
C LEU A 19 19.71 20.52 -4.23
N MET A 20 18.76 21.44 -4.00
CA MET A 20 18.33 22.41 -5.02
C MET A 20 19.49 23.27 -5.53
N SER A 21 20.34 23.77 -4.62
CA SER A 21 21.50 24.60 -4.98
C SER A 21 22.53 23.85 -5.83
N ARG A 22 22.56 22.51 -5.70
CA ARG A 22 23.52 21.65 -6.40
C ARG A 22 23.07 21.25 -7.80
N ARG A 23 21.82 21.50 -8.21
CA ARG A 23 21.28 21.15 -9.54
C ARG A 23 22.21 21.50 -10.70
N ARG A 24 22.87 22.67 -10.62
CA ARG A 24 23.77 23.22 -11.66
C ARG A 24 25.07 22.42 -11.87
N PHE A 25 25.48 21.59 -10.92
CA PHE A 25 26.74 20.84 -10.98
C PHE A 25 26.58 19.43 -11.58
N PHE A 26 25.35 19.01 -11.85
CA PHE A 26 25.04 17.67 -12.33
C PHE A 26 24.27 17.75 -13.65
N ASN A 27 24.51 16.77 -14.53
CA ASN A 27 23.51 16.48 -15.57
C ASN A 27 22.25 15.90 -14.91
N LEU A 28 21.10 16.00 -15.59
CA LEU A 28 19.80 15.66 -15.00
C LEU A 28 19.75 14.21 -14.49
N LYS A 29 20.31 13.25 -15.25
CA LYS A 29 20.38 11.84 -14.82
C LYS A 29 21.14 11.64 -13.52
N ARG A 30 22.35 12.18 -13.40
CA ARG A 30 23.16 12.10 -12.17
C ARG A 30 22.51 12.86 -11.02
N TYR A 31 21.86 13.98 -11.32
CA TYR A 31 21.13 14.76 -10.32
C TYR A 31 19.94 13.96 -9.77
N SER A 32 19.15 13.32 -10.63
CA SER A 32 18.02 12.48 -10.20
C SER A 32 18.46 11.34 -9.28
N ILE A 33 19.54 10.64 -9.63
CA ILE A 33 20.12 9.61 -8.76
C ILE A 33 20.55 10.21 -7.42
N HIS A 34 21.26 11.34 -7.45
CA HIS A 34 21.74 12.02 -6.25
C HIS A 34 20.60 12.43 -5.30
N VAL A 35 19.51 12.98 -5.85
CA VAL A 35 18.31 13.35 -5.08
C VAL A 35 17.67 12.10 -4.45
N VAL A 36 17.46 11.03 -5.23
CA VAL A 36 16.87 9.79 -4.73
C VAL A 36 17.74 9.17 -3.62
N ASP A 37 19.06 9.14 -3.80
CA ASP A 37 19.98 8.61 -2.80
C ASP A 37 19.92 9.39 -1.49
N LYS A 38 19.92 10.71 -1.56
CA LYS A 38 19.90 11.57 -0.36
C LYS A 38 18.58 11.54 0.39
N LEU A 39 17.47 11.36 -0.32
CA LEU A 39 16.14 11.33 0.29
C LEU A 39 15.76 9.93 0.81
N PHE A 40 16.08 8.86 0.06
CA PHE A 40 15.56 7.52 0.36
C PHE A 40 16.63 6.50 0.78
N ASN A 41 17.89 6.68 0.38
CA ASN A 41 18.95 5.70 0.66
C ASN A 41 19.95 6.16 1.74
N SER A 42 19.91 7.43 2.14
CA SER A 42 20.78 7.97 3.18
C SER A 42 20.43 7.41 4.56
N SER A 43 21.45 7.09 5.37
CA SER A 43 21.26 6.71 6.78
C SER A 43 20.90 7.91 7.68
N THR A 44 21.05 9.14 7.17
CA THR A 44 20.79 10.38 7.91
C THR A 44 19.38 10.92 7.69
N THR A 45 18.64 10.36 6.73
CA THR A 45 17.33 10.84 6.32
C THR A 45 16.34 9.70 6.47
N ASP A 46 15.39 9.84 7.40
CA ASP A 46 14.29 8.88 7.56
C ASP A 46 12.97 9.64 7.35
N LEU A 47 12.45 9.57 6.12
CA LEU A 47 11.21 10.26 5.75
C LEU A 47 9.99 9.67 6.46
N CYS A 48 10.09 8.45 6.99
CA CYS A 48 9.03 7.83 7.79
C CYS A 48 8.91 8.47 9.19
N GLN A 49 9.96 9.12 9.69
CA GLN A 49 9.96 9.83 10.97
C GLN A 49 9.58 11.32 10.85
N LEU A 50 9.68 11.89 9.64
CA LEU A 50 9.39 13.31 9.44
C LEU A 50 7.87 13.51 9.34
N PRO A 51 7.25 14.32 10.22
CA PRO A 51 5.83 14.59 10.14
C PRO A 51 5.52 15.45 8.92
N GLN A 52 4.49 15.07 8.15
CA GLN A 52 4.07 15.77 6.94
C GLN A 52 3.90 17.28 7.19
N LYS A 53 3.11 17.64 8.20
CA LYS A 53 2.68 19.03 8.46
C LYS A 53 3.80 19.99 8.85
N SER A 54 4.98 19.48 9.20
CA SER A 54 6.08 20.31 9.70
C SER A 54 7.18 20.54 8.68
N VAL A 55 7.09 19.94 7.49
CA VAL A 55 8.07 20.07 6.42
C VAL A 55 7.64 21.15 5.44
N ASP A 56 8.61 21.92 4.92
CA ASP A 56 8.35 22.88 3.84
C ASP A 56 8.05 22.14 2.52
N HIS A 57 6.78 21.76 2.35
CA HIS A 57 6.28 21.02 1.19
C HIS A 57 6.74 21.59 -0.16
N PRO A 58 6.71 22.92 -0.41
CA PRO A 58 7.24 23.52 -1.63
C PRO A 58 8.64 23.06 -2.03
N LEU A 59 9.61 22.99 -1.10
CA LEU A 59 10.98 22.60 -1.44
C LEU A 59 11.07 21.12 -1.81
N PHE A 60 10.41 20.26 -1.03
CA PHE A 60 10.37 18.84 -1.30
C PHE A 60 9.63 18.52 -2.61
N GLU A 61 8.51 19.19 -2.87
CA GLU A 61 7.74 19.06 -4.12
C GLU A 61 8.53 19.52 -5.34
N GLN A 62 9.31 20.61 -5.22
CA GLN A 62 10.18 21.07 -6.31
C GLN A 62 11.32 20.07 -6.61
N LEU A 63 11.81 19.35 -5.59
CA LEU A 63 12.88 18.38 -5.73
C LEU A 63 12.44 17.07 -6.36
N ILE A 64 11.34 16.49 -5.86
CA ILE A 64 10.96 15.11 -6.21
C ILE A 64 9.44 14.91 -6.33
N GLY A 65 8.67 15.98 -6.16
CA GLY A 65 7.22 15.97 -6.37
C GLY A 65 6.88 15.63 -7.83
N ILE A 66 5.64 15.22 -8.07
CA ILE A 66 5.17 14.71 -9.38
C ILE A 66 5.43 15.71 -10.52
N LYS A 67 5.39 17.01 -10.22
CA LYS A 67 5.61 18.09 -11.18
C LYS A 67 7.08 18.49 -11.34
N SER A 68 7.99 17.96 -10.53
CA SER A 68 9.42 18.30 -10.58
C SER A 68 10.09 17.77 -11.85
N GLU A 69 11.10 18.50 -12.34
CA GLU A 69 11.95 18.07 -13.47
C GLU A 69 12.58 16.69 -13.18
N VAL A 70 12.98 16.46 -11.93
CA VAL A 70 13.61 15.21 -11.47
C VAL A 70 12.67 14.03 -11.59
N PHE A 71 11.45 14.15 -11.04
CA PHE A 71 10.47 13.06 -11.08
C PHE A 71 10.05 12.77 -12.52
N GLN A 72 9.80 13.81 -13.33
CA GLN A 72 9.49 13.64 -14.74
C GLN A 72 10.61 12.90 -15.49
N HIS A 73 11.87 13.24 -15.23
CA HIS A 73 13.01 12.55 -15.83
C HIS A 73 13.11 11.08 -15.38
N ILE A 74 12.92 10.81 -14.09
CA ILE A 74 12.86 9.44 -13.56
C ILE A 74 11.75 8.65 -14.26
N CYS A 75 10.57 9.25 -14.43
CA CYS A 75 9.43 8.63 -15.10
C CYS A 75 9.64 8.39 -16.60
N GLN A 76 10.61 9.03 -17.25
CA GLN A 76 10.95 8.79 -18.66
C GLN A 76 12.06 7.74 -18.87
N ASP A 77 12.89 7.45 -17.86
CA ASP A 77 13.98 6.47 -17.92
C ASP A 77 13.62 5.21 -17.12
N ASP A 78 13.50 4.06 -17.80
CA ASP A 78 13.11 2.79 -17.16
C ASP A 78 14.04 2.36 -16.02
N ARG A 79 15.35 2.63 -16.14
CA ARG A 79 16.31 2.24 -15.10
C ARG A 79 16.16 3.14 -13.89
N LEU A 80 16.03 4.45 -14.10
CA LEU A 80 15.80 5.40 -13.01
C LEU A 80 14.48 5.14 -12.29
N PHE A 81 13.44 4.78 -13.04
CA PHE A 81 12.14 4.46 -12.44
C PHE A 81 12.20 3.24 -11.56
N HIS A 82 12.70 2.10 -12.05
CA HIS A 82 12.88 0.92 -11.21
C HIS A 82 13.77 1.19 -10.00
N TYR A 83 14.78 2.04 -10.17
CA TYR A 83 15.65 2.46 -9.06
C TYR A 83 14.90 3.32 -8.01
N LEU A 84 14.01 4.22 -8.43
CA LEU A 84 13.11 4.93 -7.52
C LEU A 84 12.18 3.96 -6.80
N LEU A 85 11.55 3.01 -7.50
CA LEU A 85 10.65 2.03 -6.88
C LEU A 85 11.37 1.16 -5.84
N TYR A 86 12.59 0.72 -6.16
CA TYR A 86 13.44 -0.01 -5.23
C TYR A 86 13.77 0.84 -3.99
N SER A 87 14.14 2.10 -4.19
CA SER A 87 14.47 3.02 -3.10
C SER A 87 13.24 3.29 -2.22
N LEU A 88 12.07 3.51 -2.82
CA LEU A 88 10.80 3.67 -2.09
C LEU A 88 10.43 2.43 -1.28
N GLY A 89 10.47 1.25 -1.90
CA GLY A 89 10.13 -0.01 -1.24
C GLY A 89 11.06 -0.33 -0.08
N THR A 90 12.37 -0.11 -0.25
CA THR A 90 13.36 -0.41 0.80
C THR A 90 13.47 0.66 1.88
N HIS A 91 13.08 1.92 1.61
CA HIS A 91 13.14 2.99 2.61
C HIS A 91 12.25 2.68 3.83
N CYS A 92 10.99 2.30 3.60
CA CYS A 92 10.05 1.99 4.69
C CYS A 92 10.48 0.76 5.51
N MET A 93 11.24 -0.17 4.94
CA MET A 93 11.75 -1.36 5.63
C MET A 93 12.92 -1.05 6.56
N LYS A 94 13.63 0.07 6.34
CA LYS A 94 14.79 0.48 7.16
C LYS A 94 14.36 1.32 8.37
N SER A 95 13.17 1.91 8.34
CA SER A 95 12.68 2.75 9.42
C SER A 95 12.18 1.91 10.61
N LYS A 96 12.56 2.32 11.83
CA LYS A 96 12.09 1.73 13.09
C LYS A 96 10.97 2.58 13.69
N ILE A 97 9.98 2.93 12.86
CA ILE A 97 8.87 3.76 13.25
C ILE A 97 7.64 2.91 13.55
N GLN A 98 6.82 3.35 14.52
CA GLN A 98 5.53 2.72 14.80
C GLN A 98 4.50 3.06 13.70
N CYS A 99 3.50 2.19 13.54
CA CYS A 99 2.49 2.31 12.48
C CYS A 99 1.73 3.65 12.55
N ASP A 100 1.34 4.08 13.76
CA ASP A 100 0.58 5.31 14.03
C ASP A 100 1.32 6.57 13.56
N VAL A 101 2.63 6.66 13.83
CA VAL A 101 3.44 7.78 13.38
C VAL A 101 3.59 7.78 11.86
N LEU A 102 3.79 6.60 11.26
CA LEU A 102 3.97 6.46 9.81
C LEU A 102 2.79 6.99 8.99
N TYR A 103 1.55 6.84 9.48
CA TYR A 103 0.36 7.35 8.80
C TYR A 103 0.38 8.87 8.58
N SER A 104 1.13 9.60 9.42
CA SER A 104 1.30 11.06 9.33
C SER A 104 2.66 11.50 8.75
N SER A 105 3.43 10.54 8.24
CA SER A 105 4.80 10.78 7.75
C SER A 105 4.85 11.43 6.37
N LEU A 106 5.94 12.16 6.12
CA LEU A 106 6.27 12.71 4.81
C LEU A 106 6.45 11.59 3.77
N TYR A 107 7.04 10.45 4.17
CA TYR A 107 7.17 9.27 3.31
C TYR A 107 5.82 8.81 2.77
N LEU A 108 4.85 8.55 3.66
CA LEU A 108 3.57 7.98 3.25
C LEU A 108 2.74 9.00 2.46
N TRP A 109 2.84 10.29 2.80
CA TRP A 109 2.25 11.36 2.00
C TRP A 109 2.80 11.38 0.57
N TYR A 110 4.13 11.30 0.41
CA TYR A 110 4.75 11.26 -0.92
C TYR A 110 4.38 9.98 -1.67
N PHE A 111 4.42 8.83 -1.00
CA PHE A 111 4.05 7.55 -1.58
C PHE A 111 2.59 7.56 -2.07
N ASN A 112 1.65 8.05 -1.25
CA ASN A 112 0.25 8.20 -1.65
C ASN A 112 0.08 9.16 -2.83
N SER A 113 0.89 10.22 -2.90
CA SER A 113 0.89 11.12 -4.06
C SER A 113 1.29 10.36 -5.33
N VAL A 114 2.38 9.58 -5.30
CA VAL A 114 2.81 8.73 -6.41
C VAL A 114 1.74 7.69 -6.78
N LEU A 115 1.12 7.04 -5.79
CA LEU A 115 0.02 6.08 -6.00
C LEU A 115 -1.16 6.73 -6.71
N SER A 116 -1.67 7.84 -6.18
CA SER A 116 -2.82 8.57 -6.75
C SER A 116 -2.61 8.98 -8.20
N TYR A 117 -1.34 9.19 -8.56
CA TYR A 117 -0.96 9.58 -9.89
C TYR A 117 -0.83 8.38 -10.85
N LEU A 118 -0.15 7.31 -10.43
CA LEU A 118 0.10 6.13 -11.27
C LEU A 118 -1.08 5.15 -11.29
N LEU A 119 -2.00 5.23 -10.32
CA LEU A 119 -3.17 4.38 -10.19
C LEU A 119 -4.44 5.24 -10.19
N PRO A 120 -4.83 5.81 -11.35
CA PRO A 120 -5.96 6.71 -11.42
C PRO A 120 -7.27 5.95 -11.16
N ASP A 121 -7.99 6.40 -10.13
CA ASP A 121 -9.26 5.82 -9.70
C ASP A 121 -10.50 6.58 -10.21
N ASN A 122 -10.28 7.59 -11.06
CA ASN A 122 -11.34 8.38 -11.68
C ASN A 122 -10.89 9.01 -13.01
N ASP A 123 -11.84 9.51 -13.80
CA ASP A 123 -11.59 10.10 -15.12
C ASP A 123 -10.68 11.34 -15.05
N SER A 124 -10.77 12.16 -14.00
CA SER A 124 -9.92 13.37 -13.86
C SER A 124 -8.45 12.99 -13.63
N ALA A 125 -8.20 12.00 -12.76
CA ALA A 125 -6.88 11.44 -12.52
C ALA A 125 -6.32 10.77 -13.79
N LEU A 126 -7.17 10.07 -14.54
CA LEU A 126 -6.76 9.46 -15.81
C LEU A 126 -6.39 10.52 -16.86
N ILE A 127 -7.18 11.58 -16.97
CA ILE A 127 -6.87 12.71 -17.85
C ILE A 127 -5.55 13.35 -17.44
N CYS A 128 -5.31 13.51 -16.14
CA CYS A 128 -4.05 14.01 -15.60
C CYS A 128 -2.87 13.13 -16.06
N LEU A 129 -2.92 11.82 -15.78
CA LEU A 129 -1.90 10.86 -16.17
C LEU A 129 -1.56 10.91 -17.68
N LYS A 130 -2.58 11.13 -18.53
CA LYS A 130 -2.40 11.22 -19.99
C LYS A 130 -1.88 12.56 -20.49
N LYS A 131 -2.16 13.66 -19.77
CA LYS A 131 -1.79 15.03 -20.18
C LYS A 131 -0.35 15.36 -19.88
N PHE A 132 0.31 14.65 -18.97
CA PHE A 132 1.71 14.89 -18.71
C PHE A 132 2.54 14.47 -19.93
N ASP A 133 3.40 15.38 -20.38
CA ASP A 133 4.28 15.29 -21.55
C ASP A 133 5.34 14.17 -21.46
N TRP A 134 5.17 13.16 -20.59
CA TRP A 134 6.04 12.00 -20.51
C TRP A 134 6.06 11.21 -21.82
N PHE A 135 4.97 11.28 -22.58
CA PHE A 135 4.79 10.62 -23.87
C PHE A 135 5.06 11.56 -25.07
N SER A 136 5.45 12.82 -24.84
CA SER A 136 5.56 13.85 -25.88
C SER A 136 6.77 13.70 -26.80
N ALA A 137 7.64 12.71 -26.56
CA ALA A 137 8.57 12.23 -27.59
C ALA A 137 7.83 11.75 -28.87
N ILE A 138 6.50 11.58 -28.81
CA ILE A 138 5.64 11.20 -29.93
C ILE A 138 5.08 12.44 -30.64
N ASN A 139 5.95 13.28 -31.22
CA ASN A 139 5.56 14.35 -32.17
C ASN A 139 5.11 13.81 -33.56
N LYS A 140 4.69 12.52 -33.65
CA LYS A 140 4.30 11.86 -34.92
C LYS A 140 2.99 11.05 -34.82
N LEU A 141 2.03 11.48 -34.00
CA LEU A 141 0.74 10.78 -33.82
C LEU A 141 -0.38 11.19 -34.81
N SER A 142 -0.13 12.13 -35.73
CA SER A 142 -1.14 12.60 -36.70
C SER A 142 -1.53 11.56 -37.77
N THR A 143 -0.94 10.35 -37.77
CA THR A 143 -1.11 9.35 -38.84
C THR A 143 -1.80 8.04 -38.41
N LEU A 144 -2.18 7.86 -37.14
CA LEU A 144 -2.73 6.59 -36.65
C LEU A 144 -4.26 6.59 -36.56
N LYS A 145 -4.91 5.95 -37.54
CA LYS A 145 -6.37 5.91 -37.73
C LYS A 145 -7.15 4.81 -36.95
N SER A 146 -6.56 4.03 -36.03
CA SER A 146 -7.37 3.21 -35.09
C SER A 146 -6.65 2.72 -33.83
N ALA A 147 -7.36 2.79 -32.69
CA ALA A 147 -6.88 2.43 -31.34
C ALA A 147 -6.58 0.94 -31.13
N LEU A 148 -7.24 0.04 -31.89
CA LEU A 148 -7.01 -1.41 -31.81
C LEU A 148 -5.63 -1.86 -32.32
N ARG A 149 -4.87 -1.02 -33.04
CA ARG A 149 -3.49 -1.34 -33.47
C ARG A 149 -2.44 -1.10 -32.39
N LEU A 150 -2.74 -0.33 -31.35
CA LEU A 150 -1.83 -0.13 -30.20
C LEU A 150 -1.79 -1.36 -29.26
N ILE A 151 -2.78 -2.26 -29.39
CA ILE A 151 -2.88 -3.51 -28.60
C ILE A 151 -2.57 -4.75 -29.48
N LYS A 152 -2.57 -4.66 -30.83
CA LYS A 152 -2.53 -5.83 -31.72
C LYS A 152 -1.17 -6.15 -32.32
N ARG A 153 -0.46 -7.05 -31.64
CA ARG A 153 -0.09 -8.41 -32.13
C ARG A 153 0.68 -9.15 -31.03
N GLN A 154 1.46 -8.44 -30.23
CA GLN A 154 2.24 -9.01 -29.14
C GLN A 154 1.36 -9.31 -27.91
N VAL A 155 0.44 -8.41 -27.54
CA VAL A 155 -0.46 -8.60 -26.38
C VAL A 155 -1.52 -9.69 -26.60
N ILE A 156 -1.87 -10.00 -27.86
CA ILE A 156 -2.88 -11.04 -28.19
C ILE A 156 -2.22 -12.40 -28.49
N ALA A 157 -1.00 -12.42 -29.06
CA ALA A 157 -0.27 -13.67 -29.27
C ALA A 157 0.40 -14.20 -28.00
N ALA A 158 0.61 -13.35 -26.99
CA ALA A 158 1.27 -13.72 -25.75
C ALA A 158 0.31 -14.19 -24.66
N ASN A 159 -0.31 -15.34 -24.92
CA ASN A 159 -0.34 -16.28 -23.82
C ASN A 159 1.14 -16.66 -23.55
N TYR A 160 1.58 -16.64 -22.29
CA TYR A 160 2.83 -17.29 -21.82
C TYR A 160 4.20 -16.57 -21.85
N SER A 161 4.32 -15.25 -21.64
CA SER A 161 5.63 -14.74 -21.19
C SER A 161 5.59 -13.49 -20.30
N PRO A 162 6.21 -13.53 -19.10
CA PRO A 162 6.36 -12.36 -18.22
C PRO A 162 7.34 -11.30 -18.74
N ASN A 163 7.95 -11.50 -19.92
CA ASN A 163 8.91 -10.56 -20.54
C ASN A 163 8.29 -9.62 -21.59
N LEU A 164 6.95 -9.51 -21.65
CA LEU A 164 6.27 -8.85 -22.77
C LEU A 164 6.43 -7.33 -22.87
N PHE A 165 6.72 -6.65 -21.78
CA PHE A 165 6.84 -5.19 -21.75
C PHE A 165 8.27 -4.69 -22.04
N ALA A 166 9.22 -5.60 -22.20
CA ALA A 166 10.64 -5.24 -22.26
C ALA A 166 11.10 -4.64 -23.60
N ARG A 167 10.30 -4.72 -24.69
CA ARG A 167 10.67 -4.16 -26.01
C ARG A 167 9.44 -3.86 -26.86
N THR A 168 8.89 -2.66 -26.74
CA THR A 168 8.06 -2.09 -27.80
C THR A 168 8.71 -0.82 -28.29
N ASP A 169 9.26 -0.90 -29.50
CA ASP A 169 9.85 0.20 -30.25
C ASP A 169 8.84 1.37 -30.34
N GLY A 170 9.09 2.43 -29.57
CA GLY A 170 8.57 3.77 -29.85
C GLY A 170 7.12 4.10 -29.50
N PHE A 171 6.37 3.22 -28.81
CA PHE A 171 5.03 3.56 -28.30
C PHE A 171 4.97 3.42 -26.77
N GLN A 172 5.29 4.50 -26.07
CA GLN A 172 5.11 4.57 -24.63
C GLN A 172 3.64 4.90 -24.34
N SER A 173 2.88 3.90 -23.92
CA SER A 173 1.56 4.09 -23.33
C SER A 173 1.71 4.28 -21.81
N PRO A 174 0.78 4.90 -21.08
CA PRO A 174 0.79 4.86 -19.62
C PRO A 174 0.60 3.44 -19.06
N TYR A 175 -0.01 2.51 -19.81
CA TYR A 175 -0.35 1.17 -19.31
C TYR A 175 0.83 0.34 -18.81
N PRO A 176 1.95 0.19 -19.57
CA PRO A 176 3.12 -0.55 -19.08
C PRO A 176 3.69 0.07 -17.81
N ARG A 177 3.68 1.41 -17.67
CA ARG A 177 4.20 2.08 -16.48
C ARG A 177 3.36 1.81 -15.25
N VAL A 178 2.03 1.86 -15.40
CA VAL A 178 1.10 1.46 -14.33
C VAL A 178 1.33 0.01 -13.95
N PHE A 179 1.50 -0.88 -14.93
CA PHE A 179 1.77 -2.29 -14.68
C PHE A 179 3.09 -2.51 -13.93
N ASP A 180 4.21 -1.97 -14.45
CA ASP A 180 5.54 -2.13 -13.88
C ASP A 180 5.62 -1.54 -12.47
N PHE A 181 5.03 -0.36 -12.26
CA PHE A 181 4.91 0.26 -10.95
C PHE A 181 4.26 -0.70 -9.97
N SER A 182 3.06 -1.15 -10.33
CA SER A 182 2.23 -1.92 -9.41
C SER A 182 2.90 -3.26 -9.11
N LYS A 183 3.35 -3.96 -10.15
CA LYS A 183 4.05 -5.25 -10.06
C LYS A 183 5.29 -5.14 -9.19
N PHE A 184 6.18 -4.21 -9.51
CA PHE A 184 7.45 -4.08 -8.81
C PHE A 184 7.27 -3.69 -7.35
N MET A 185 6.38 -2.73 -7.07
CA MET A 185 6.13 -2.30 -5.69
C MET A 185 5.55 -3.44 -4.85
N ILE A 186 4.57 -4.19 -5.35
CA ILE A 186 4.06 -5.36 -4.61
C ILE A 186 5.15 -6.40 -4.46
N GLU A 187 5.94 -6.72 -5.50
CA GLU A 187 7.03 -7.70 -5.38
C GLU A 187 8.10 -7.28 -4.36
N CYS A 188 8.46 -5.99 -4.33
CA CYS A 188 9.42 -5.45 -3.39
C CYS A 188 8.86 -5.48 -1.96
N LEU A 189 7.65 -4.97 -1.74
CA LEU A 189 7.01 -4.91 -0.42
C LEU A 189 6.53 -6.28 0.08
N SER A 190 6.33 -7.24 -0.83
CA SER A 190 6.04 -8.65 -0.56
C SER A 190 7.32 -9.46 -0.36
N ASP A 191 8.34 -8.87 0.29
CA ASP A 191 9.55 -9.60 0.65
C ASP A 191 9.23 -10.82 1.52
N ARG A 192 10.00 -11.89 1.35
CA ARG A 192 9.80 -13.17 2.03
C ARG A 192 10.32 -13.20 3.47
N ASN A 193 10.52 -12.05 4.10
CA ASN A 193 10.90 -11.96 5.51
C ASN A 193 9.89 -12.69 6.40
N ALA A 194 10.40 -13.47 7.35
CA ALA A 194 9.57 -14.22 8.30
C ALA A 194 8.76 -13.28 9.21
N ILE A 195 9.38 -12.17 9.61
CA ILE A 195 8.78 -11.12 10.44
C ILE A 195 8.77 -9.83 9.60
N PRO A 196 7.61 -9.18 9.41
CA PRO A 196 7.55 -7.92 8.69
C PRO A 196 8.02 -6.75 9.56
N TYR A 197 8.51 -5.71 8.90
CA TYR A 197 8.66 -4.37 9.48
C TYR A 197 7.33 -3.61 9.43
N GLU A 198 7.10 -2.73 10.40
CA GLU A 198 5.90 -1.90 10.52
C GLU A 198 5.68 -1.08 9.24
N GLY A 199 6.73 -0.41 8.76
CA GLY A 199 6.70 0.36 7.53
C GLY A 199 6.37 -0.47 6.28
N GLN A 200 6.81 -1.71 6.24
CA GLN A 200 6.53 -2.63 5.14
C GLN A 200 5.04 -2.99 5.08
N VAL A 201 4.42 -3.31 6.22
CA VAL A 201 3.00 -3.71 6.28
C VAL A 201 2.11 -2.55 5.85
N VAL A 202 2.29 -1.37 6.45
CA VAL A 202 1.46 -0.20 6.15
C VAL A 202 1.61 0.21 4.69
N THR A 203 2.84 0.25 4.17
CA THR A 203 3.09 0.61 2.77
C THR A 203 2.49 -0.41 1.80
N LEU A 204 2.63 -1.70 2.08
CA LEU A 204 2.02 -2.76 1.26
C LEU A 204 0.49 -2.68 1.27
N LYS A 205 -0.11 -2.47 2.45
CA LYS A 205 -1.54 -2.26 2.59
C LYS A 205 -2.00 -1.08 1.72
N HIS A 206 -1.37 0.08 1.84
CA HIS A 206 -1.68 1.26 1.01
C HIS A 206 -1.58 0.95 -0.49
N MET A 207 -0.48 0.34 -0.93
CA MET A 207 -0.27 -0.05 -2.32
C MET A 207 -1.39 -0.95 -2.85
N VAL A 208 -1.75 -1.99 -2.08
CA VAL A 208 -2.79 -2.95 -2.47
C VAL A 208 -4.17 -2.29 -2.50
N LEU A 209 -4.52 -1.46 -1.52
CA LEU A 209 -5.81 -0.77 -1.49
C LEU A 209 -5.96 0.23 -2.64
N TYR A 210 -4.91 0.99 -2.97
CA TYR A 210 -4.93 1.87 -4.15
C TYR A 210 -5.06 1.06 -5.43
N TYR A 211 -4.35 -0.05 -5.55
CA TYR A 211 -4.46 -0.94 -6.70
C TYR A 211 -5.87 -1.52 -6.86
N MET A 212 -6.51 -1.91 -5.76
CA MET A 212 -7.91 -2.35 -5.74
C MET A 212 -8.86 -1.26 -6.22
N ASN A 213 -8.72 -0.04 -5.70
CA ASN A 213 -9.56 1.09 -6.10
C ASN A 213 -9.39 1.41 -7.59
N PHE A 214 -8.16 1.45 -8.06
CA PHE A 214 -7.83 1.63 -9.47
C PHE A 214 -8.50 0.55 -10.35
N LEU A 215 -8.42 -0.72 -9.94
CA LEU A 215 -9.06 -1.79 -10.69
C LEU A 215 -10.58 -1.68 -10.66
N LEU A 216 -11.20 -1.22 -9.58
CA LEU A 216 -12.65 -1.19 -9.45
C LEU A 216 -13.27 0.13 -9.94
N ALA A 217 -12.46 1.16 -10.14
CA ALA A 217 -12.89 2.44 -10.66
C ALA A 217 -13.61 2.30 -12.00
N SER A 218 -14.66 3.09 -12.19
CA SER A 218 -15.32 3.23 -13.49
C SER A 218 -14.63 4.33 -14.30
N THR A 219 -14.47 4.12 -15.60
CA THR A 219 -13.97 5.14 -16.54
C THR A 219 -14.68 5.00 -17.87
N ASN A 220 -14.82 6.11 -18.60
CA ASN A 220 -15.34 6.12 -19.96
C ASN A 220 -14.30 5.67 -21.01
N ASP A 221 -13.04 5.51 -20.61
CA ASP A 221 -11.98 5.07 -21.52
C ASP A 221 -12.01 3.56 -21.75
N ALA A 222 -12.36 3.16 -22.98
CA ALA A 222 -12.48 1.75 -23.36
C ALA A 222 -11.15 1.00 -23.32
N ASP A 223 -10.03 1.62 -23.71
CA ASP A 223 -8.72 0.98 -23.70
C ASP A 223 -8.22 0.78 -22.26
N PHE A 224 -8.48 1.75 -21.40
CA PHE A 224 -8.16 1.70 -19.98
C PHE A 224 -8.99 0.64 -19.25
N ASN A 225 -10.27 0.52 -19.58
CA ASN A 225 -11.10 -0.57 -19.09
C ASN A 225 -10.60 -1.93 -19.57
N CYS A 226 -10.23 -2.07 -20.84
CA CYS A 226 -9.64 -3.31 -21.37
C CYS A 226 -8.34 -3.69 -20.63
N PHE A 227 -7.48 -2.71 -20.35
CA PHE A 227 -6.27 -2.92 -19.56
C PHE A 227 -6.60 -3.39 -18.13
N LYS A 228 -7.52 -2.72 -17.42
CA LYS A 228 -7.95 -3.15 -16.09
C LYS A 228 -8.54 -4.56 -16.09
N GLU A 229 -9.40 -4.92 -17.05
CA GLU A 229 -9.93 -6.30 -17.14
C GLU A 229 -8.80 -7.33 -17.25
N LYS A 230 -7.76 -7.05 -18.05
CA LYS A 230 -6.57 -7.92 -18.11
C LYS A 230 -5.86 -8.00 -16.77
N LEU A 231 -5.64 -6.85 -16.11
CA LEU A 231 -5.03 -6.79 -14.79
C LEU A 231 -5.81 -7.54 -13.72
N ARG A 232 -7.14 -7.56 -13.80
CA ARG A 232 -7.99 -8.37 -12.91
C ARG A 232 -7.83 -9.87 -13.18
N GLY A 233 -7.61 -10.27 -14.42
CA GLY A 233 -7.27 -11.64 -14.79
C GLY A 233 -5.91 -12.09 -14.25
N PHE A 234 -4.99 -11.17 -13.99
CA PHE A 234 -3.76 -11.46 -13.28
C PHE A 234 -4.05 -11.47 -11.76
N ASN A 235 -4.00 -12.64 -11.14
CA ASN A 235 -4.29 -12.78 -9.71
C ASN A 235 -3.06 -12.51 -8.83
N TRP A 236 -2.24 -11.50 -9.16
CA TRP A 236 -0.92 -11.32 -8.57
C TRP A 236 -0.97 -10.75 -7.15
N VAL A 237 -1.99 -9.97 -6.79
CA VAL A 237 -2.26 -9.63 -5.38
C VAL A 237 -2.46 -10.91 -4.58
N THR A 238 -3.32 -11.82 -5.03
CA THR A 238 -3.51 -13.11 -4.35
C THR A 238 -2.23 -13.95 -4.37
N THR A 239 -1.57 -14.12 -5.51
CA THR A 239 -0.36 -14.95 -5.64
C THR A 239 0.83 -14.44 -4.83
N ARG A 240 0.95 -13.13 -4.60
CA ARG A 240 2.07 -12.52 -3.88
C ARG A 240 1.73 -12.18 -2.43
N VAL A 241 0.61 -11.53 -2.20
CA VAL A 241 0.22 -10.99 -0.87
C VAL A 241 -0.37 -12.07 0.02
N LYS A 242 -1.24 -12.95 -0.50
CA LYS A 242 -1.92 -13.98 0.33
C LYS A 242 -0.93 -14.88 1.07
N PRO A 243 0.08 -15.52 0.42
CA PRO A 243 1.00 -16.41 1.13
C PRO A 243 1.80 -15.69 2.22
N ILE A 244 2.09 -14.41 2.01
CA ILE A 244 2.86 -13.60 2.94
C ILE A 244 2.01 -13.18 4.14
N LEU A 245 0.78 -12.75 3.89
CA LEU A 245 -0.18 -12.40 4.93
C LEU A 245 -0.47 -13.61 5.83
N VAL A 246 -0.71 -14.78 5.23
CA VAL A 246 -0.83 -16.07 5.95
C VAL A 246 0.38 -16.30 6.86
N ARG A 247 1.58 -16.20 6.31
CA ARG A 247 2.81 -16.43 7.07
C ARG A 247 3.00 -15.41 8.19
N TRP A 248 2.78 -14.12 7.93
CA TRP A 248 2.93 -13.09 8.95
C TRP A 248 1.91 -13.25 10.07
N LEU A 249 0.65 -13.55 9.77
CA LEU A 249 -0.38 -13.85 10.77
C LEU A 249 -0.08 -15.13 11.57
N GLN A 250 0.54 -16.15 10.97
CA GLN A 250 0.90 -17.36 11.71
C GLN A 250 2.08 -17.13 12.66
N ASN A 251 3.05 -16.29 12.27
CA ASN A 251 4.33 -16.18 12.97
C ASN A 251 4.47 -14.93 13.85
N ARG A 252 3.64 -13.89 13.66
CA ARG A 252 3.71 -12.65 14.44
C ARG A 252 3.04 -12.82 15.80
N ALA A 253 3.67 -12.27 16.85
CA ALA A 253 3.06 -12.15 18.17
C ALA A 253 1.78 -11.30 18.12
N LEU A 254 0.84 -11.50 19.03
CA LEU A 254 -0.39 -10.69 19.08
C LEU A 254 -0.08 -9.31 19.69
N ASP A 255 0.39 -8.40 18.84
CA ASP A 255 0.79 -7.04 19.13
C ASP A 255 0.11 -6.01 18.20
N ASP A 256 0.54 -4.75 18.26
CA ASP A 256 -0.02 -3.68 17.41
C ASP A 256 0.15 -3.94 15.92
N LEU A 257 1.27 -4.56 15.50
CA LEU A 257 1.47 -4.92 14.10
C LEU A 257 0.57 -6.07 13.68
N TYR A 258 0.27 -7.01 14.58
CA TYR A 258 -0.71 -8.06 14.30
C TYR A 258 -2.10 -7.48 14.05
N MET A 259 -2.54 -6.50 14.84
CA MET A 259 -3.81 -5.81 14.59
C MET A 259 -3.80 -5.13 13.21
N GLU A 260 -2.70 -4.49 12.83
CA GLU A 260 -2.53 -3.90 11.50
C GLU A 260 -2.59 -4.96 10.37
N LEU A 261 -2.04 -6.17 10.58
CA LEU A 261 -2.17 -7.28 9.62
C LEU A 261 -3.61 -7.77 9.48
N VAL A 262 -4.36 -7.83 10.58
CA VAL A 262 -5.78 -8.19 10.55
C VAL A 262 -6.60 -7.09 9.89
N ASP A 263 -6.31 -5.82 10.15
CA ASP A 263 -6.98 -4.70 9.48
C ASP A 263 -6.71 -4.72 7.96
N PHE A 264 -5.45 -4.98 7.58
CA PHE A 264 -5.10 -5.19 6.17
C PHE A 264 -5.91 -6.34 5.56
N TRP A 265 -5.95 -7.50 6.22
CA TRP A 265 -6.79 -8.62 5.77
C TRP A 265 -8.26 -8.23 5.65
N ALA A 266 -8.82 -7.53 6.65
CA ALA A 266 -10.21 -7.11 6.68
C ALA A 266 -10.56 -6.26 5.46
N CYS A 267 -9.69 -5.32 5.06
CA CYS A 267 -9.88 -4.52 3.85
C CYS A 267 -9.85 -5.33 2.55
N LEU A 268 -9.27 -6.54 2.54
CA LEU A 268 -9.27 -7.44 1.38
C LEU A 268 -10.53 -8.30 1.30
N VAL A 269 -11.19 -8.57 2.42
CA VAL A 269 -12.39 -9.42 2.46
C VAL A 269 -13.69 -8.63 2.55
N ALA A 270 -13.65 -7.45 3.16
CA ALA A 270 -14.79 -6.60 3.43
C ALA A 270 -14.91 -5.50 2.37
N PRO A 271 -16.05 -5.38 1.69
CA PRO A 271 -16.31 -4.26 0.80
C PRO A 271 -16.41 -2.96 1.62
N ASP A 272 -15.66 -1.95 1.21
CA ASP A 272 -15.74 -0.59 1.77
C ASP A 272 -16.88 0.19 1.08
N ASP A 273 -17.34 1.29 1.69
CA ASP A 273 -18.32 2.27 1.22
C ASP A 273 -17.98 2.84 -0.18
N ARG A 274 -16.72 2.64 -0.61
CA ARG A 274 -16.22 3.00 -1.95
C ARG A 274 -16.85 2.17 -3.07
N LEU A 275 -17.41 0.98 -2.80
CA LEU A 275 -18.08 0.16 -3.81
C LEU A 275 -19.52 0.65 -4.02
N LYS A 276 -19.74 1.36 -5.12
CA LYS A 276 -21.01 2.04 -5.40
C LYS A 276 -21.98 1.22 -6.24
N THR A 277 -21.49 0.23 -6.97
CA THR A 277 -22.30 -0.57 -7.90
C THR A 277 -22.24 -2.06 -7.60
N ARG A 278 -23.31 -2.77 -7.96
CA ARG A 278 -23.36 -4.24 -7.88
C ARG A 278 -22.24 -4.91 -8.68
N GLU A 279 -21.85 -4.32 -9.81
CA GLU A 279 -20.76 -4.81 -10.64
C GLU A 279 -19.42 -4.68 -9.91
N GLN A 280 -19.13 -3.52 -9.31
CA GLN A 280 -17.93 -3.32 -8.50
C GLN A 280 -17.86 -4.30 -7.34
N PHE A 281 -18.97 -4.51 -6.65
CA PHE A 281 -19.08 -5.50 -5.58
C PHE A 281 -18.77 -6.92 -6.08
N THR A 282 -19.34 -7.31 -7.21
CA THR A 282 -19.14 -8.65 -7.79
C THR A 282 -17.68 -8.86 -8.19
N LYS A 283 -17.06 -7.85 -8.81
CA LYS A 283 -15.63 -7.89 -9.17
C LYS A 283 -14.73 -7.96 -7.94
N PHE A 284 -14.98 -7.12 -6.94
CA PHE A 284 -14.26 -7.14 -5.66
C PHE A 284 -14.31 -8.52 -5.01
N PHE A 285 -15.52 -9.10 -4.91
CA PHE A 285 -15.74 -10.41 -4.32
C PHE A 285 -14.92 -11.51 -4.99
N GLN A 286 -14.96 -11.55 -6.33
CA GLN A 286 -14.29 -12.58 -7.12
C GLN A 286 -12.77 -12.49 -7.02
N MET A 287 -12.25 -11.28 -6.88
CA MET A 287 -10.81 -11.02 -6.88
C MET A 287 -10.16 -11.15 -5.50
N PHE A 288 -10.86 -10.68 -4.46
CA PHE A 288 -10.27 -10.49 -3.14
C PHE A 288 -11.01 -11.30 -2.09
N SER A 289 -12.29 -11.04 -1.83
CA SER A 289 -13.00 -11.68 -0.71
C SER A 289 -12.98 -13.20 -0.76
N LYS A 290 -13.24 -13.79 -1.94
CA LYS A 290 -13.20 -15.25 -2.11
C LYS A 290 -11.80 -15.81 -1.88
N GLU A 291 -10.79 -15.11 -2.36
CA GLU A 291 -9.41 -15.59 -2.35
C GLU A 291 -8.75 -15.45 -0.97
N PHE A 292 -9.17 -14.48 -0.14
CA PHE A 292 -8.57 -14.21 1.18
C PHE A 292 -9.44 -14.68 2.36
N GLY A 293 -10.63 -15.23 2.10
CA GLY A 293 -11.57 -15.61 3.16
C GLY A 293 -11.08 -16.71 4.09
N ASP A 294 -10.25 -17.64 3.60
CA ASP A 294 -9.68 -18.74 4.41
C ASP A 294 -8.72 -18.27 5.51
N ILE A 295 -8.10 -17.09 5.36
CA ILE A 295 -7.26 -16.47 6.39
C ILE A 295 -8.06 -16.20 7.68
N PHE A 296 -9.38 -16.05 7.58
CA PHE A 296 -10.26 -15.97 8.75
C PHE A 296 -9.96 -17.08 9.77
N TYR A 297 -9.75 -18.31 9.31
CA TYR A 297 -9.51 -19.44 10.21
C TYR A 297 -8.18 -19.35 10.97
N ILE A 298 -7.15 -18.74 10.35
CA ILE A 298 -5.87 -18.47 11.01
C ILE A 298 -6.08 -17.46 12.14
N ILE A 299 -6.77 -16.35 11.86
CA ILE A 299 -7.05 -15.31 12.85
C ILE A 299 -7.85 -15.90 14.02
N MET A 300 -8.87 -16.69 13.71
CA MET A 300 -9.73 -17.33 14.70
C MET A 300 -8.98 -18.31 15.60
N ASP A 301 -8.12 -19.15 15.01
CA ASP A 301 -7.28 -20.06 15.79
C ASP A 301 -6.35 -19.29 16.75
N ARG A 302 -5.75 -18.20 16.27
CA ARG A 302 -4.91 -17.33 17.10
C ARG A 302 -5.69 -16.68 18.25
N CYS A 303 -6.92 -16.22 18.02
CA CYS A 303 -7.81 -15.70 19.06
C CYS A 303 -8.14 -16.76 20.13
N LEU A 304 -8.52 -17.96 19.69
CA LEU A 304 -8.90 -19.06 20.59
C LEU A 304 -7.73 -19.53 21.45
N ASN A 305 -6.50 -19.44 20.93
CA ASN A 305 -5.28 -19.82 21.65
C ASN A 305 -4.59 -18.66 22.40
N ALA A 306 -5.11 -17.43 22.32
CA ALA A 306 -4.50 -16.27 22.99
C ALA A 306 -4.54 -16.37 24.53
N ASP A 307 -3.41 -16.15 25.21
CA ASP A 307 -3.37 -16.04 26.67
C ASP A 307 -3.83 -14.64 27.13
N LEU A 308 -4.98 -14.56 27.81
CA LEU A 308 -5.57 -13.29 28.24
C LEU A 308 -4.80 -12.62 29.38
N ARG A 309 -3.82 -13.29 29.99
CA ARG A 309 -2.91 -12.66 30.96
C ARG A 309 -1.98 -11.63 30.32
N ILE A 310 -1.87 -11.63 28.99
CA ILE A 310 -1.04 -10.70 28.23
C ILE A 310 -1.90 -9.51 27.77
N PRO A 311 -1.61 -8.26 28.20
CA PRO A 311 -2.44 -7.09 27.89
C PRO A 311 -2.67 -6.84 26.39
N SER A 312 -1.67 -7.10 25.56
CA SER A 312 -1.81 -6.93 24.10
C SER A 312 -2.83 -7.89 23.49
N HIS A 313 -3.02 -9.07 24.08
CA HIS A 313 -4.04 -10.04 23.63
C HIS A 313 -5.45 -9.55 23.94
N VAL A 314 -5.65 -8.87 25.07
CA VAL A 314 -6.94 -8.28 25.44
C VAL A 314 -7.31 -7.16 24.46
N LYS A 315 -6.36 -6.25 24.17
CA LYS A 315 -6.52 -5.19 23.17
C LYS A 315 -6.86 -5.77 21.79
N PHE A 316 -6.13 -6.80 21.38
CA PHE A 316 -6.37 -7.52 20.13
C PHE A 316 -7.78 -8.12 20.06
N LEU A 317 -8.23 -8.82 21.10
CA LEU A 317 -9.54 -9.44 21.10
C LEU A 317 -10.68 -8.42 21.09
N SER A 318 -10.53 -7.29 21.77
CA SER A 318 -11.49 -6.16 21.64
C SER A 318 -11.57 -5.68 20.20
N PHE A 319 -10.42 -5.44 19.55
CA PHE A 319 -10.36 -5.03 18.15
C PHE A 319 -11.08 -6.04 17.23
N ILE A 320 -10.86 -7.35 17.43
CA ILE A 320 -11.53 -8.41 16.67
C ILE A 320 -13.06 -8.36 16.85
N VAL A 321 -13.55 -8.17 18.08
CA VAL A 321 -15.00 -8.05 18.34
C VAL A 321 -15.59 -6.86 17.60
N ASP A 322 -14.92 -5.71 17.66
CA ASP A 322 -15.45 -4.48 17.08
C ASP A 322 -15.40 -4.48 15.54
N HIS A 323 -14.33 -5.02 14.95
CA HIS A 323 -14.04 -4.89 13.52
C HIS A 323 -14.38 -6.16 12.72
N VAL A 324 -13.98 -7.32 13.23
CA VAL A 324 -14.15 -8.60 12.53
C VAL A 324 -15.54 -9.18 12.78
N PHE A 325 -16.11 -8.98 13.98
CA PHE A 325 -17.46 -9.43 14.32
C PHE A 325 -18.52 -8.32 14.26
N SER A 326 -18.28 -7.27 13.46
CA SER A 326 -19.35 -6.35 13.16
C SER A 326 -20.53 -7.08 12.49
N PRO A 327 -21.80 -6.66 12.72
CA PRO A 327 -22.97 -7.35 12.15
C PRO A 327 -22.89 -7.53 10.63
N VAL A 328 -22.30 -6.55 9.94
CA VAL A 328 -22.08 -6.60 8.48
C VAL A 328 -21.11 -7.72 8.11
N MET A 329 -20.01 -7.86 8.84
CA MET A 329 -19.02 -8.92 8.59
C MET A 329 -19.55 -10.31 8.93
N ILE A 330 -20.36 -10.45 9.98
CA ILE A 330 -20.99 -11.73 10.34
C ILE A 330 -21.91 -12.21 9.21
N LEU A 331 -22.84 -11.36 8.77
CA LEU A 331 -23.73 -11.66 7.65
C LEU A 331 -22.93 -12.01 6.40
N TRP A 332 -21.80 -11.34 6.20
CA TRP A 332 -20.90 -11.61 5.09
C TRP A 332 -20.25 -12.98 5.16
N TYR A 333 -19.71 -13.35 6.32
CA TYR A 333 -19.10 -14.65 6.50
C TYR A 333 -20.10 -15.80 6.41
N GLN A 334 -21.31 -15.63 6.96
CA GLN A 334 -22.39 -16.60 6.84
C GLN A 334 -22.75 -16.82 5.36
N LYS A 335 -22.85 -15.73 4.57
CA LYS A 335 -23.10 -15.81 3.13
C LYS A 335 -21.97 -16.50 2.36
N MET A 336 -20.75 -16.43 2.86
CA MET A 336 -19.59 -17.13 2.33
C MET A 336 -19.50 -18.60 2.77
N GLY A 337 -20.39 -19.06 3.65
CA GLY A 337 -20.39 -20.43 4.17
C GLY A 337 -19.36 -20.67 5.27
N PHE A 338 -18.85 -19.63 5.92
CA PHE A 338 -18.00 -19.78 7.10
C PHE A 338 -18.84 -20.05 8.35
N ALA A 339 -18.45 -21.06 9.13
CA ALA A 339 -19.06 -21.38 10.41
C ALA A 339 -18.59 -20.38 11.49
N VAL A 340 -19.23 -19.21 11.53
CA VAL A 340 -18.85 -18.10 12.40
C VAL A 340 -19.47 -18.19 13.79
N ASP A 341 -20.73 -18.61 13.87
CA ASP A 341 -21.54 -18.49 15.09
C ASP A 341 -20.94 -19.25 16.29
N ASP A 342 -20.48 -20.50 16.08
CA ASP A 342 -19.86 -21.31 17.14
C ASP A 342 -18.54 -20.72 17.62
N LYS A 343 -17.69 -20.27 16.67
CA LYS A 343 -16.36 -19.75 17.01
C LYS A 343 -16.44 -18.34 17.62
N MET A 344 -17.38 -17.52 17.17
CA MET A 344 -17.67 -16.21 17.73
C MET A 344 -18.17 -16.33 19.18
N THR A 345 -19.12 -17.24 19.43
CA THR A 345 -19.62 -17.54 20.78
C THR A 345 -18.49 -17.98 21.71
N GLN A 346 -17.58 -18.85 21.23
CA GLN A 346 -16.41 -19.26 22.00
C GLN A 346 -15.49 -18.10 22.37
N ILE A 347 -15.19 -17.19 21.43
CA ILE A 347 -14.36 -16.01 21.69
C ILE A 347 -15.05 -15.06 22.67
N GLN A 348 -16.34 -14.75 22.46
CA GLN A 348 -17.09 -13.86 23.34
C GLN A 348 -17.17 -14.40 24.77
N ASN A 349 -17.44 -15.70 24.94
CA ASN A 349 -17.44 -16.34 26.26
C ASN A 349 -16.06 -16.29 26.92
N LYS A 350 -14.99 -16.44 26.14
CA LYS A 350 -13.61 -16.36 26.63
C LYS A 350 -13.27 -14.94 27.13
N ILE A 351 -13.67 -13.91 26.39
CA ILE A 351 -13.50 -12.50 26.80
C ILE A 351 -14.31 -12.20 28.06
N PHE A 352 -15.59 -12.56 28.07
CA PHE A 352 -16.49 -12.32 29.20
C PHE A 352 -15.98 -12.98 30.48
N LYS A 353 -15.56 -14.25 30.41
CA LYS A 353 -14.99 -14.97 31.56
C LYS A 353 -13.80 -14.24 32.17
N TYR A 354 -12.91 -13.70 31.33
CA TYR A 354 -11.74 -12.97 31.80
C TYR A 354 -12.07 -11.61 32.41
N GLN A 355 -13.04 -10.88 31.84
CA GLN A 355 -13.53 -9.62 32.44
C GLN A 355 -14.08 -9.86 33.84
N VAL A 356 -14.92 -10.88 34.01
CA VAL A 356 -15.44 -11.27 35.34
C VAL A 356 -14.31 -11.64 36.30
N GLU A 357 -13.27 -12.36 35.84
CA GLU A 357 -12.11 -12.70 36.68
C GLU A 357 -11.29 -11.47 37.10
N LEU A 358 -11.16 -10.46 36.24
CA LEU A 358 -10.51 -9.18 36.56
C LEU A 358 -11.31 -8.40 37.59
N ASP A 359 -12.62 -8.23 37.36
CA ASP A 359 -13.51 -7.47 38.25
C ASP A 359 -13.52 -8.09 39.66
N VAL A 360 -13.57 -9.43 39.75
CA VAL A 360 -13.48 -10.14 41.04
C VAL A 360 -12.13 -9.92 41.73
N LYS A 361 -11.01 -9.92 40.99
CA LYS A 361 -9.68 -9.66 41.57
C LYS A 361 -9.52 -8.22 42.04
N GLU A 362 -10.08 -7.25 41.30
CA GLU A 362 -10.09 -5.86 41.74
C GLU A 362 -10.96 -5.67 42.98
N MET A 363 -12.16 -6.27 43.02
CA MET A 363 -12.99 -6.28 44.22
C MET A 363 -12.29 -6.93 45.41
N GLN A 364 -11.58 -8.05 45.23
CA GLN A 364 -10.83 -8.69 46.31
C GLN A 364 -9.70 -7.82 46.84
N LYS A 365 -9.01 -7.05 45.98
CA LYS A 365 -8.01 -6.06 46.42
C LYS A 365 -8.65 -4.96 47.26
N VAL A 366 -9.80 -4.43 46.83
CA VAL A 366 -10.54 -3.42 47.59
C VAL A 366 -10.97 -3.96 48.95
N VAL A 367 -11.52 -5.18 49.01
CA VAL A 367 -11.93 -5.83 50.27
C VAL A 367 -10.74 -6.12 51.18
N SER A 368 -9.54 -6.40 50.64
CA SER A 368 -8.34 -6.63 51.46
C SER A 368 -7.70 -5.38 52.05
N ILE A 369 -8.13 -4.19 51.62
CA ILE A 369 -7.69 -2.88 52.13
C ILE A 369 -8.59 -2.42 53.30
N PHE A 370 -9.81 -2.97 53.38
CA PHE A 370 -10.73 -2.79 54.51
C PHE A 370 -10.55 -3.91 55.53
#